data_AF-A0A3B8V4B7-F1
#
_entry.id   AF-A0A3B8V4B7-F1
#
_cell.length_a   1.000
_cell.length_b   1.000
_cell.length_c   1.000
_cell.angle_alpha   90.00
_cell.angle_beta   90.00
_cell.angle_gamma   90.00
#
_symmetry.space_group_name_H-M   'P 1'
#
loop_
_entity.id
_entity.type
_entity.pdbx_description
1 polymer ?
#
loop_
_entity_poly.entity_id
_entity_poly.type
_entity_poly.pdbx_seq_one_letter_code
_entity_poly.pdbx_strand_id
1 'polypeptide(L)'
;MNHQTQKDVEDSSAVTEPADVSASTPISTIKDGRIVLDPERFVSSVDEEHIDSSDPFAGEWSRMRQTIAVFPFPRGERGPLAEALLRDEVEYSAETIAGHSGCRWIVDRRLESLFEIESDPSDTMARKAIETGCSDSSQGRPTESWSRGLLRRLAGKAAQVSPDQVEIEPGILTTPGGGTRLNSKCVTSIFHEAGSTDRIDVRIISERRTVRLRFDSRNDPRFLDFWFRWRSDPATDQASPPSA
;
A
#
# COMPACT_ATOMS: atom_id res chain seq x y z
N MET A 1 7.70 -61.57 -49.89
CA MET A 1 6.77 -62.23 -48.93
C MET A 1 7.63 -62.71 -47.77
N ASN A 2 7.74 -61.91 -46.69
CA ASN A 2 8.59 -62.21 -45.54
C ASN A 2 7.80 -62.06 -44.24
N HIS A 3 7.78 -63.18 -43.52
CA HIS A 3 7.76 -63.43 -42.08
C HIS A 3 7.21 -62.38 -41.09
N GLN A 4 6.06 -62.78 -40.54
CA GLN A 4 5.65 -62.78 -39.13
C GLN A 4 6.77 -62.64 -38.08
N THR A 5 6.60 -61.69 -37.15
CA THR A 5 7.02 -61.83 -35.75
C THR A 5 6.06 -61.05 -34.87
N GLN A 6 5.49 -61.75 -33.90
CA GLN A 6 4.58 -61.29 -32.86
C GLN A 6 5.39 -61.26 -31.55
N LYS A 7 5.12 -60.27 -30.69
CA LYS A 7 5.50 -60.08 -29.25
C LYS A 7 5.98 -58.64 -29.03
N ASP A 8 5.66 -57.93 -27.96
CA ASP A 8 4.91 -58.20 -26.76
C ASP A 8 4.33 -56.85 -26.26
N VAL A 9 3.29 -56.98 -25.44
CA VAL A 9 2.61 -55.91 -24.70
C VAL A 9 3.60 -55.27 -23.72
N GLU A 10 3.76 -53.94 -23.77
CA GLU A 10 4.10 -53.17 -22.58
C GLU A 10 3.15 -51.97 -22.43
N ASP A 11 2.54 -52.00 -21.27
CA ASP A 11 1.51 -51.15 -20.69
C ASP A 11 2.11 -49.78 -20.36
N SER A 12 2.09 -48.85 -21.32
CA SER A 12 2.44 -47.46 -21.02
C SER A 12 1.19 -46.74 -20.50
N SER A 13 0.91 -46.94 -19.22
CA SER A 13 0.07 -46.06 -18.43
C SER A 13 0.55 -44.62 -18.65
N ALA A 14 -0.22 -43.86 -19.43
CA ALA A 14 -0.10 -42.43 -19.52
C ALA A 14 -0.52 -41.87 -18.16
N VAL A 15 0.44 -41.76 -17.25
CA VAL A 15 0.33 -40.89 -16.09
C VAL A 15 0.30 -39.48 -16.66
N THR A 16 -0.91 -38.96 -16.80
CA THR A 16 -1.16 -37.54 -16.90
C THR A 16 -0.62 -36.94 -15.60
N GLU A 17 0.65 -36.53 -15.57
CA GLU A 17 1.07 -35.51 -14.62
C GLU A 17 0.14 -34.32 -14.87
N PRO A 18 -0.62 -33.85 -13.86
CA PRO A 18 -1.18 -32.52 -13.99
C PRO A 18 0.03 -31.60 -14.05
N ALA A 19 0.27 -31.03 -15.24
CA ALA A 19 1.10 -29.85 -15.36
C ALA A 19 0.59 -28.91 -14.28
N ASP A 20 1.43 -28.71 -13.26
CA ASP A 20 1.21 -27.76 -12.20
C ASP A 20 1.02 -26.43 -12.92
N VAL A 21 -0.24 -26.06 -13.14
CA VAL A 21 -0.62 -24.74 -13.63
C VAL A 21 -0.11 -23.86 -12.52
N SER A 22 1.13 -23.39 -12.66
CA SER A 22 1.80 -22.51 -11.73
C SER A 22 0.82 -21.39 -11.50
N ALA A 23 0.08 -21.49 -10.39
CA ALA A 23 -0.96 -20.55 -10.06
C ALA A 23 -0.21 -19.25 -9.90
N SER A 24 -0.34 -18.37 -10.89
CA SER A 24 0.35 -17.09 -10.89
C SER A 24 -0.09 -16.40 -9.61
N THR A 25 0.81 -16.34 -8.62
CA THR A 25 0.46 -15.78 -7.31
C THR A 25 -0.15 -14.39 -7.52
N PRO A 26 -1.28 -14.07 -6.90
CA PRO A 26 -1.90 -12.78 -7.15
C PRO A 26 -0.98 -11.66 -6.64
N ILE A 27 -1.05 -10.52 -7.33
CA ILE A 27 -0.29 -9.30 -6.99
C ILE A 27 -0.81 -8.75 -5.66
N SER A 28 -2.09 -8.93 -5.37
CA SER A 28 -2.70 -8.57 -4.10
C SER A 28 -3.58 -9.67 -3.51
N THR A 29 -3.73 -9.65 -2.20
CA THR A 29 -4.68 -10.52 -1.47
C THR A 29 -5.43 -9.70 -0.43
N ILE A 30 -6.66 -10.10 -0.10
CA ILE A 30 -7.39 -9.54 1.05
C ILE A 30 -7.18 -10.44 2.27
N LYS A 31 -6.74 -9.86 3.39
CA LYS A 31 -6.53 -10.56 4.67
C LYS A 31 -6.97 -9.65 5.81
N ASP A 32 -7.74 -10.15 6.77
CA ASP A 32 -8.27 -9.39 7.93
C ASP A 32 -8.69 -7.92 7.64
N GLY A 33 -9.45 -7.70 6.56
CA GLY A 33 -9.96 -6.36 6.19
C GLY A 33 -8.91 -5.39 5.63
N ARG A 34 -7.74 -5.88 5.23
CA ARG A 34 -6.68 -5.12 4.54
C ARG A 34 -6.35 -5.75 3.18
N ILE A 35 -5.90 -4.91 2.26
CA ILE A 35 -5.32 -5.30 0.99
C ILE A 35 -3.82 -5.40 1.19
N VAL A 36 -3.26 -6.59 0.96
CA VAL A 36 -1.82 -6.84 0.98
C VAL A 36 -1.35 -6.86 -0.46
N LEU A 37 -0.61 -5.84 -0.87
CA LEU A 37 -0.12 -5.63 -2.23
C LEU A 37 1.38 -5.95 -2.31
N ASP A 38 1.80 -6.67 -3.34
CA ASP A 38 3.21 -6.92 -3.64
C ASP A 38 3.74 -5.89 -4.65
N PRO A 39 4.51 -4.87 -4.22
CA PRO A 39 4.99 -3.83 -5.13
C PRO A 39 6.02 -4.37 -6.12
N GLU A 40 6.86 -5.33 -5.70
CA GLU A 40 7.92 -5.90 -6.53
C GLU A 40 7.29 -6.67 -7.68
N ARG A 41 6.30 -7.53 -7.38
CA ARG A 41 5.52 -8.22 -8.40
C ARG A 41 4.74 -7.24 -9.25
N PHE A 42 4.15 -6.20 -8.65
CA PHE A 42 3.43 -5.17 -9.40
C PHE A 42 4.30 -4.57 -10.50
N VAL A 43 5.56 -4.23 -10.16
CA VAL A 43 6.52 -3.56 -11.05
C VAL A 43 7.21 -4.53 -12.02
N SER A 44 7.57 -5.74 -11.57
CA SER A 44 8.33 -6.70 -12.38
C SER A 44 7.51 -7.27 -13.56
N SER A 45 6.19 -7.26 -13.46
CA SER A 45 5.28 -7.76 -14.49
C SER A 45 4.49 -6.66 -15.20
N VAL A 46 5.02 -5.44 -15.26
CA VAL A 46 4.37 -4.33 -16.02
C VAL A 46 4.26 -4.66 -17.51
N ASP A 47 5.18 -5.46 -18.04
CA ASP A 47 5.18 -5.87 -19.46
C ASP A 47 4.30 -7.12 -19.70
N GLU A 48 3.76 -7.74 -18.63
CA GLU A 48 2.77 -8.80 -18.75
C GLU A 48 1.38 -8.17 -18.97
N GLU A 49 0.72 -8.55 -20.08
CA GLU A 49 -0.59 -8.01 -20.44
C GLU A 49 -1.71 -8.36 -19.45
N HIS A 50 -1.54 -9.44 -18.67
CA HIS A 50 -2.62 -10.02 -17.89
C HIS A 50 -2.24 -10.12 -16.42
N ILE A 51 -2.98 -9.39 -15.59
CA ILE A 51 -3.07 -9.68 -14.15
C ILE A 51 -4.02 -10.86 -13.98
N ASP A 52 -3.68 -11.77 -13.08
CA ASP A 52 -4.55 -12.90 -12.76
C ASP A 52 -5.97 -12.41 -12.44
N SER A 53 -6.94 -12.92 -13.19
CA SER A 53 -8.37 -12.64 -12.99
C SER A 53 -8.89 -13.05 -11.60
N SER A 54 -8.15 -13.90 -10.88
CA SER A 54 -8.42 -14.24 -9.49
C SER A 54 -8.11 -13.11 -8.50
N ASP A 55 -7.33 -12.10 -8.92
CA ASP A 55 -7.02 -10.93 -8.10
C ASP A 55 -8.27 -10.02 -7.98
N PRO A 56 -8.71 -9.70 -6.75
CA PRO A 56 -9.95 -8.95 -6.52
C PRO A 56 -9.93 -7.53 -7.11
N PHE A 57 -8.75 -6.99 -7.44
CA PHE A 57 -8.59 -5.65 -8.02
C PHE A 57 -7.80 -5.69 -9.32
N ALA A 58 -7.84 -6.82 -10.05
CA ALA A 58 -7.14 -6.98 -11.33
C ALA A 58 -7.40 -5.81 -12.29
N GLY A 59 -8.62 -5.27 -12.33
CA GLY A 59 -8.99 -4.13 -13.17
C GLY A 59 -8.33 -2.81 -12.77
N GLU A 60 -8.32 -2.47 -11.48
CA GLU A 60 -7.60 -1.32 -10.92
C GLU A 60 -6.08 -1.46 -11.16
N TRP A 61 -5.51 -2.61 -10.82
CA TRP A 61 -4.08 -2.84 -11.00
C TRP A 61 -3.65 -2.79 -12.46
N SER A 62 -4.47 -3.31 -13.37
CA SER A 62 -4.19 -3.24 -14.82
C SER A 62 -4.19 -1.79 -15.31
N ARG A 63 -5.15 -0.97 -14.86
CA ARG A 63 -5.19 0.46 -15.19
C ARG A 63 -3.96 1.20 -14.66
N MET A 64 -3.56 0.94 -13.42
CA MET A 64 -2.35 1.55 -12.85
C MET A 64 -1.10 1.13 -13.62
N ARG A 65 -0.98 -0.15 -14.00
CA ARG A 65 0.15 -0.63 -14.82
C ARG A 65 0.24 0.07 -16.16
N GLN A 66 -0.89 0.27 -16.83
CA GLN A 66 -0.92 1.01 -18.10
C GLN A 66 -0.36 2.43 -17.94
N THR A 67 -0.72 3.13 -16.86
CA THR A 67 -0.15 4.45 -16.54
C THR A 67 1.36 4.39 -16.33
N ILE A 68 1.86 3.37 -15.61
CA ILE A 68 3.30 3.20 -15.36
C ILE A 68 4.05 2.76 -16.61
N ALA A 69 3.44 1.94 -17.48
CA ALA A 69 4.06 1.41 -18.70
C ALA A 69 4.42 2.51 -19.71
N VAL A 70 3.56 3.53 -19.85
CA VAL A 70 3.78 4.66 -20.76
C VAL A 70 4.67 5.76 -20.17
N PHE A 71 5.07 5.63 -18.90
CA PHE A 71 5.90 6.62 -18.24
C PHE A 71 7.34 6.60 -18.82
N PRO A 72 7.90 7.76 -19.21
CA PRO A 72 9.25 7.81 -19.75
C PRO A 72 10.28 7.65 -18.62
N PHE A 73 10.75 6.42 -18.41
CA PHE A 73 11.81 6.17 -17.43
C PHE A 73 13.15 6.70 -17.98
N PRO A 74 13.88 7.54 -17.21
CA PRO A 74 15.25 7.89 -17.55
C PRO A 74 16.11 6.62 -17.58
N ARG A 75 17.24 6.64 -18.30
CA ARG A 75 18.18 5.51 -18.34
C ARG A 75 18.64 5.18 -16.90
N GLY A 76 18.41 3.95 -16.45
CA GLY A 76 18.72 3.49 -15.10
C GLY A 76 17.79 2.39 -14.60
N GLU A 77 17.84 2.09 -13.31
CA GLU A 77 16.95 1.12 -12.68
C GLU A 77 15.50 1.62 -12.64
N ARG A 78 14.61 0.93 -13.35
CA ARG A 78 13.18 1.25 -13.44
C ARG A 78 12.44 1.06 -12.11
N GLY A 79 12.89 0.10 -11.29
CA GLY A 79 12.21 -0.39 -10.09
C GLY A 79 11.78 0.72 -9.12
N PRO A 80 12.71 1.49 -8.54
CA PRO A 80 12.37 2.52 -7.55
C PRO A 80 11.40 3.57 -8.09
N LEU A 81 11.56 4.02 -9.35
CA LEU A 81 10.65 5.01 -9.92
C LEU A 81 9.25 4.43 -10.19
N ALA A 82 9.18 3.17 -10.64
CA ALA A 82 7.92 2.48 -10.83
C ALA A 82 7.18 2.24 -9.51
N GLU A 83 7.87 1.88 -8.43
CA GLU A 83 7.28 1.81 -7.09
C GLU A 83 6.78 3.18 -6.60
N ALA A 84 7.51 4.26 -6.90
CA ALA A 84 7.06 5.62 -6.57
C ALA A 84 5.80 6.02 -7.35
N LEU A 85 5.69 5.60 -8.61
CA LEU A 85 4.48 5.79 -9.41
C LEU A 85 3.33 4.96 -8.86
N LEU A 86 3.57 3.68 -8.52
CA LEU A 86 2.57 2.81 -7.90
C LEU A 86 1.95 3.45 -6.66
N ARG A 87 2.77 3.97 -5.73
CA ARG A 87 2.24 4.61 -4.51
C ARG A 87 1.37 5.84 -4.82
N ASP A 88 1.71 6.61 -5.85
CA ASP A 88 0.90 7.75 -6.29
C ASP A 88 -0.40 7.33 -6.96
N GLU A 89 -0.39 6.25 -7.75
CA GLU A 89 -1.59 5.67 -8.35
C GLU A 89 -2.51 5.04 -7.29
N VAL A 90 -1.93 4.39 -6.28
CA VAL A 90 -2.65 3.91 -5.10
C VAL A 90 -3.30 5.07 -4.37
N GLU A 91 -2.58 6.17 -4.14
CA GLU A 91 -3.16 7.37 -3.52
C GLU A 91 -4.34 7.92 -4.33
N TYR A 92 -4.19 8.00 -5.66
CA TYR A 92 -5.24 8.48 -6.55
C TYR A 92 -6.49 7.58 -6.54
N SER A 93 -6.30 6.26 -6.48
CA SER A 93 -7.38 5.28 -6.61
C SER A 93 -7.89 4.73 -5.28
N ALA A 94 -7.33 5.17 -4.16
CA ALA A 94 -7.57 4.60 -2.83
C ALA A 94 -9.05 4.53 -2.46
N GLU A 95 -9.81 5.60 -2.69
CA GLU A 95 -11.25 5.64 -2.37
C GLU A 95 -12.06 4.67 -3.25
N THR A 96 -11.70 4.52 -4.53
CA THR A 96 -12.34 3.52 -5.41
C THR A 96 -12.04 2.10 -4.93
N ILE A 97 -10.78 1.81 -4.61
CA ILE A 97 -10.34 0.52 -4.07
C ILE A 97 -11.07 0.21 -2.76
N ALA A 98 -11.14 1.18 -1.86
CA ALA A 98 -11.84 1.03 -0.58
C ALA A 98 -13.36 0.88 -0.75
N GLY A 99 -13.96 1.60 -1.70
CA GLY A 99 -15.38 1.48 -2.02
C GLY A 99 -15.75 0.09 -2.54
N HIS A 100 -14.89 -0.54 -3.34
CA HIS A 100 -15.13 -1.89 -3.86
C HIS A 100 -14.91 -2.99 -2.80
N SER A 101 -13.95 -2.80 -1.90
CA SER A 101 -13.49 -3.85 -0.99
C SER A 101 -14.00 -3.75 0.45
N GLY A 102 -14.42 -2.57 0.87
CA GLY A 102 -14.58 -2.23 2.28
C GLY A 102 -13.27 -2.15 3.06
N CYS A 103 -12.12 -2.43 2.44
CA CYS A 103 -10.82 -2.38 3.08
C CYS A 103 -10.34 -0.94 3.20
N ARG A 104 -9.87 -0.55 4.39
CA ARG A 104 -9.32 0.79 4.66
C ARG A 104 -7.80 0.82 4.76
N TRP A 105 -7.16 -0.31 4.49
CA TRP A 105 -5.72 -0.48 4.59
C TRP A 105 -5.19 -1.08 3.30
N ILE A 106 -4.18 -0.45 2.70
CA ILE A 106 -3.43 -0.95 1.56
C ILE A 106 -1.96 -1.03 1.98
N VAL A 107 -1.44 -2.24 2.09
CA VAL A 107 -0.19 -2.52 2.79
C VAL A 107 0.76 -3.24 1.85
N ASP A 108 2.01 -2.80 1.80
CA ASP A 108 3.11 -3.54 1.19
C ASP A 108 3.25 -4.92 1.85
N ARG A 109 3.29 -5.99 1.04
CA ARG A 109 3.47 -7.38 1.49
C ARG A 109 4.64 -7.56 2.45
N ARG A 110 5.72 -6.80 2.26
CA ARG A 110 6.92 -6.85 3.12
C ARG A 110 6.68 -6.27 4.51
N LEU A 111 5.61 -5.51 4.70
CA LEU A 111 5.19 -4.87 5.95
C LEU A 111 3.99 -5.56 6.61
N GLU A 112 3.60 -6.73 6.14
CA GLU A 112 2.44 -7.45 6.68
C GLU A 112 2.58 -7.78 8.17
N SER A 113 3.80 -8.12 8.62
CA SER A 113 4.10 -8.46 10.01
C SER A 113 3.85 -7.30 10.99
N LEU A 114 3.68 -6.06 10.51
CA LEU A 114 3.31 -4.92 11.35
C LEU A 114 1.96 -5.11 12.06
N PHE A 115 1.08 -5.93 11.49
CA PHE A 115 -0.25 -6.19 12.04
C PHE A 115 -0.25 -7.27 13.11
N GLU A 116 0.85 -8.02 13.24
CA GLU A 116 1.06 -9.07 14.23
C GLU A 116 1.67 -8.52 15.53
N ILE A 117 2.11 -7.27 15.53
CA ILE A 117 2.65 -6.59 16.71
C ILE A 117 1.48 -6.33 17.67
N GLU A 118 1.55 -6.91 18.87
CA GLU A 118 0.56 -6.69 19.93
C GLU A 118 0.62 -5.23 20.41
N SER A 119 -0.56 -4.60 20.52
CA SER A 119 -0.70 -3.26 21.08
C SER A 119 -0.86 -3.35 22.58
N ASP A 120 0.03 -2.73 23.36
CA ASP A 120 -0.19 -2.53 24.79
C ASP A 120 -1.27 -1.45 25.01
N PRO A 121 -2.46 -1.79 25.52
CA PRO A 121 -3.59 -0.85 25.60
C PRO A 121 -3.39 0.26 26.64
N SER A 122 -2.40 0.13 27.53
CA SER A 122 -2.16 1.08 28.61
C SER A 122 -1.48 2.39 28.15
N ASP A 123 -0.76 2.38 27.02
CA ASP A 123 0.03 3.53 26.56
C ASP A 123 -0.64 4.26 25.37
N THR A 124 -1.68 3.67 24.78
CA THR A 124 -2.34 4.18 23.56
C THR A 124 -3.33 5.32 23.81
N MET A 125 -3.76 5.56 25.06
CA MET A 125 -4.86 6.48 25.36
C MET A 125 -4.49 7.98 25.35
N ALA A 126 -3.24 8.34 25.60
CA ALA A 126 -2.85 9.76 25.70
C ALA A 126 -2.61 10.41 24.32
N ARG A 127 -3.02 11.66 24.13
CA ARG A 127 -2.61 12.43 22.95
C ARG A 127 -1.08 12.56 22.89
N LYS A 128 -0.49 12.31 21.72
CA LYS A 128 0.96 12.46 21.51
C LYS A 128 1.24 13.24 20.23
N ALA A 129 2.21 14.15 20.31
CA ALA A 129 2.71 14.86 19.14
C ALA A 129 3.87 14.08 18.51
N ILE A 130 3.79 13.83 17.21
CA ILE A 130 4.75 13.03 16.44
C ILE A 130 5.34 13.90 15.34
N GLU A 131 6.66 14.02 15.34
CA GLU A 131 7.39 14.64 14.23
C GLU A 131 7.25 13.76 12.98
N THR A 132 6.85 14.37 11.88
CA THR A 132 6.79 13.66 10.62
C THR A 132 8.15 13.84 9.96
N GLY A 133 8.84 12.74 9.58
CA GLY A 133 10.22 12.76 9.06
C GLY A 133 10.41 13.44 7.70
N CYS A 134 9.53 14.37 7.35
CA CYS A 134 9.53 15.16 6.14
C CYS A 134 9.94 16.59 6.50
N SER A 135 11.25 16.84 6.51
CA SER A 135 11.80 18.17 6.77
C SER A 135 11.45 19.18 5.69
N ASP A 136 11.25 20.42 6.12
CA ASP A 136 10.78 21.57 5.37
C ASP A 136 11.77 22.05 4.29
N SER A 137 11.29 22.29 3.05
CA SER A 137 12.06 23.08 2.08
C SER A 137 11.15 23.85 1.12
N SER A 138 10.54 24.93 1.62
CA SER A 138 9.96 26.09 0.89
C SER A 138 8.43 26.26 0.84
N GLN A 139 8.06 27.53 0.81
CA GLN A 139 6.75 28.10 1.09
C GLN A 139 5.71 27.89 -0.02
N GLY A 140 4.44 27.77 0.39
CA GLY A 140 3.29 28.25 -0.37
C GLY A 140 2.41 27.17 -1.03
N ARG A 141 1.13 27.18 -0.68
CA ARG A 141 0.03 26.48 -1.37
C ARG A 141 -0.03 26.91 -2.86
N PRO A 142 -0.36 26.01 -3.80
CA PRO A 142 -1.75 25.54 -3.97
C PRO A 142 -1.89 24.06 -4.38
N THR A 143 -3.14 23.62 -4.48
CA THR A 143 -3.65 22.35 -5.04
C THR A 143 -2.85 21.90 -6.25
N GLU A 144 -2.14 20.76 -6.18
CA GLU A 144 -1.29 20.31 -7.27
C GLU A 144 -1.93 19.19 -8.09
N SER A 145 -1.98 19.41 -9.40
CA SER A 145 -2.32 18.42 -10.41
C SER A 145 -1.14 17.48 -10.68
N TRP A 146 -1.43 16.31 -11.26
CA TRP A 146 -0.49 15.29 -11.74
C TRP A 146 0.71 15.86 -12.52
N SER A 147 0.48 16.94 -13.27
CA SER A 147 1.48 17.68 -14.05
C SER A 147 2.62 18.27 -13.21
N ARG A 148 2.33 18.70 -11.97
CA ARG A 148 3.35 19.27 -11.06
C ARG A 148 4.12 18.20 -10.30
N GLY A 149 3.49 17.08 -9.96
CA GLY A 149 4.18 15.91 -9.42
C GLY A 149 5.23 15.35 -10.39
N LEU A 150 4.91 15.31 -11.69
CA LEU A 150 5.83 14.95 -12.76
C LEU A 150 7.04 15.91 -12.84
N LEU A 151 6.81 17.22 -12.89
CA LEU A 151 7.89 18.21 -12.95
C LEU A 151 8.77 18.20 -11.70
N ARG A 152 8.19 17.90 -10.53
CA ARG A 152 8.92 17.82 -9.26
C ARG A 152 9.83 16.61 -9.21
N ARG A 153 9.35 15.44 -9.65
CA ARG A 153 10.13 14.19 -9.79
C ARG A 153 11.25 14.32 -10.82
N LEU A 154 10.97 14.96 -11.96
CA LEU A 154 11.97 15.26 -12.99
C LEU A 154 13.01 16.28 -12.51
N ALA A 155 12.63 17.20 -11.62
CA ALA A 155 13.53 18.18 -11.01
C ALA A 155 14.26 17.65 -9.75
N GLY A 156 14.11 16.37 -9.40
CA GLY A 156 14.73 15.78 -8.20
C GLY A 156 14.23 16.36 -6.87
N LYS A 157 13.06 17.02 -6.86
CA LYS A 157 12.47 17.60 -5.65
C LYS A 157 11.39 16.66 -5.08
N ALA A 158 11.44 16.44 -3.77
CA ALA A 158 10.42 15.69 -3.05
C ALA A 158 9.12 16.49 -2.94
N ALA A 159 7.99 15.80 -2.81
CA ALA A 159 6.70 16.46 -2.66
C ALA A 159 6.57 17.18 -1.29
N GLN A 160 6.39 18.49 -1.28
CA GLN A 160 5.98 19.29 -0.11
C GLN A 160 4.45 19.46 -0.10
N VAL A 161 3.72 19.52 1.03
CA VAL A 161 4.06 19.77 2.45
C VAL A 161 3.34 18.74 3.30
N SER A 162 4.07 17.93 4.07
CA SER A 162 3.53 17.25 5.24
C SER A 162 3.57 18.21 6.43
N PRO A 163 2.68 18.07 7.40
CA PRO A 163 2.81 18.81 8.65
C PRO A 163 4.11 18.41 9.38
N ASP A 164 4.90 19.38 9.85
CA ASP A 164 6.16 19.10 10.60
C ASP A 164 5.92 18.21 11.83
N GLN A 165 4.71 18.31 12.38
CA GLN A 165 4.27 17.53 13.51
C GLN A 165 2.78 17.22 13.36
N VAL A 166 2.34 16.03 13.75
CA VAL A 166 0.92 15.69 13.90
C VAL A 166 0.62 15.34 15.34
N GLU A 167 -0.58 15.64 15.80
CA GLU A 167 -1.09 15.09 17.05
C GLU A 167 -1.86 13.81 16.73
N ILE A 168 -1.63 12.76 17.51
CA ILE A 168 -2.32 11.50 17.37
C ILE A 168 -2.90 11.02 18.70
N GLU A 169 -4.12 10.53 18.62
CA GLU A 169 -4.91 9.86 19.64
C GLU A 169 -5.39 8.51 19.06
N PRO A 170 -5.98 7.59 19.86
CA PRO A 170 -6.58 6.37 19.33
C PRO A 170 -7.48 6.65 18.11
N GLY A 171 -7.10 6.17 16.94
CA GLY A 171 -7.85 6.31 15.69
C GLY A 171 -8.02 7.74 15.16
N ILE A 172 -7.41 8.77 15.76
CA ILE A 172 -7.60 10.17 15.41
C ILE A 172 -6.25 10.84 15.15
N LEU A 173 -6.12 11.46 13.98
CA LEU A 173 -4.95 12.28 13.62
C LEU A 173 -5.39 13.73 13.44
N THR A 174 -4.68 14.65 14.10
CA THR A 174 -4.89 16.09 13.97
C THR A 174 -3.64 16.75 13.40
N THR A 175 -3.81 17.47 12.30
CA THR A 175 -2.76 18.26 11.66
C THR A 175 -2.66 19.66 12.29
N PRO A 176 -1.49 20.34 12.23
CA PRO A 176 -1.29 21.69 12.79
C PRO A 176 -2.26 22.73 12.24
N GLY A 177 -2.74 22.53 11.00
CA GLY A 177 -3.77 23.37 10.40
C GLY A 177 -5.18 23.14 10.94
N GLY A 178 -5.34 22.39 12.03
CA GLY A 178 -6.63 22.03 12.64
C GLY A 178 -7.42 20.97 11.87
N GLY A 179 -6.82 20.33 10.88
CA GLY A 179 -7.48 19.28 10.10
C GLY A 179 -7.44 17.95 10.83
N THR A 180 -8.60 17.39 11.15
CA THR A 180 -8.73 16.07 11.80
C THR A 180 -9.01 14.95 10.78
N ARG A 181 -8.53 13.74 11.06
CA ARG A 181 -8.77 12.50 10.32
C ARG A 181 -9.14 11.40 11.30
N LEU A 182 -10.10 10.57 10.91
CA LEU A 182 -10.51 9.37 11.65
C LEU A 182 -10.10 8.16 10.83
N ASN A 183 -9.47 7.17 11.45
CA ASN A 183 -9.01 5.95 10.76
C ASN A 183 -10.17 5.23 10.03
N SER A 184 -11.36 5.22 10.62
CA SER A 184 -12.58 4.64 10.05
C SER A 184 -13.13 5.37 8.83
N LYS A 185 -12.68 6.60 8.58
CA LYS A 185 -13.13 7.45 7.47
C LYS A 185 -12.03 7.73 6.44
N CYS A 186 -10.88 7.09 6.57
CA CYS A 186 -9.73 7.32 5.70
C CYS A 186 -9.22 6.00 5.16
N VAL A 187 -8.61 6.04 3.99
CA VAL A 187 -7.79 4.91 3.51
C VAL A 187 -6.37 5.17 3.96
N THR A 188 -5.75 4.19 4.60
CA THR A 188 -4.35 4.25 4.99
C THR A 188 -3.54 3.37 4.05
N SER A 189 -2.57 3.96 3.38
CA SER A 189 -1.57 3.21 2.61
C SER A 189 -0.23 3.19 3.34
N ILE A 190 0.41 2.03 3.39
CA ILE A 190 1.69 1.81 4.11
C ILE A 190 2.61 1.03 3.20
N PHE A 191 3.71 1.66 2.80
CA PHE A 191 4.67 1.07 1.90
C PHE A 191 6.08 1.37 2.36
N HIS A 192 7.05 0.56 1.92
CA HIS A 192 8.41 1.06 1.89
C HIS A 192 8.53 2.24 0.93
N GLU A 193 9.42 3.18 1.25
CA GLU A 193 9.82 4.23 0.32
C GLU A 193 10.55 3.63 -0.90
N ALA A 194 10.45 4.27 -2.07
CA ALA A 194 11.13 3.82 -3.29
C ALA A 194 12.62 3.63 -3.06
N GLY A 195 13.12 2.46 -3.44
CA GLY A 195 14.54 2.14 -3.31
C GLY A 195 15.02 2.06 -1.86
N SER A 196 14.11 1.92 -0.91
CA SER A 196 14.43 1.62 0.49
C SER A 196 13.79 0.30 0.90
N THR A 197 14.52 -0.47 1.69
CA THR A 197 14.02 -1.70 2.33
C THR A 197 13.59 -1.47 3.79
N ASP A 198 13.85 -0.28 4.33
CA ASP A 198 13.63 0.03 5.74
C ASP A 198 12.65 1.19 5.91
N ARG A 199 12.86 2.30 5.18
CA ARG A 199 12.08 3.53 5.36
C ARG A 199 10.62 3.31 4.97
N ILE A 200 9.71 3.81 5.80
CA ILE A 200 8.26 3.63 5.65
C ILE A 200 7.63 4.95 5.19
N ASP A 201 6.83 4.88 4.13
CA ASP A 201 5.91 5.91 3.66
C ASP A 201 4.48 5.52 4.09
N VAL A 202 3.89 6.33 4.97
CA VAL A 202 2.48 6.19 5.38
C VAL A 202 1.68 7.33 4.79
N ARG A 203 0.56 7.01 4.12
CA ARG A 203 -0.37 8.01 3.60
C ARG A 203 -1.75 7.82 4.20
N ILE A 204 -2.27 8.85 4.85
CA ILE A 204 -3.65 8.93 5.32
C ILE A 204 -4.45 9.68 4.27
N ILE A 205 -5.21 8.93 3.48
CA ILE A 205 -5.88 9.40 2.28
C ILE A 205 -7.36 9.64 2.61
N SER A 206 -7.85 10.81 2.20
CA SER A 206 -9.26 11.16 2.25
C SER A 206 -9.63 12.00 1.04
N GLU A 207 -10.92 12.11 0.75
CA GLU A 207 -11.47 12.89 -0.38
C GLU A 207 -10.86 14.29 -0.54
N ARG A 208 -10.50 14.95 0.58
CA ARG A 208 -10.04 16.33 0.57
C ARG A 208 -8.53 16.45 0.39
N ARG A 209 -7.76 15.70 1.17
CA ARG A 209 -6.29 15.81 1.23
C ARG A 209 -5.67 14.58 1.88
N THR A 210 -4.57 14.13 1.30
CA THR A 210 -3.64 13.16 1.87
C THR A 210 -2.72 13.79 2.90
N VAL A 211 -2.54 13.14 4.05
CA VAL A 211 -1.44 13.40 4.99
C VAL A 211 -0.37 12.35 4.73
N ARG A 212 0.86 12.79 4.44
CA ARG A 212 2.01 11.90 4.20
C ARG A 212 2.94 11.96 5.40
N LEU A 213 3.33 10.80 5.91
CA LEU A 213 4.22 10.62 7.04
C LEU A 213 5.36 9.71 6.60
N ARG A 214 6.57 10.01 7.03
CA ARG A 214 7.76 9.22 6.73
C ARG A 214 8.47 8.84 8.01
N PHE A 215 8.93 7.60 8.06
CA PHE A 215 9.65 7.03 9.18
C PHE A 215 10.90 6.29 8.70
N ASP A 216 11.92 6.23 9.55
CA ASP A 216 13.23 5.72 9.16
C ASP A 216 13.27 4.19 9.08
N SER A 217 12.42 3.52 9.87
CA SER A 217 12.23 2.07 9.79
C SER A 217 10.94 1.64 10.49
N ARG A 218 10.59 0.35 10.38
CA ARG A 218 9.54 -0.28 11.20
C ARG A 218 9.80 -0.24 12.72
N ASN A 219 11.06 -0.03 13.12
CA ASN A 219 11.47 0.06 14.52
C ASN A 219 11.67 1.52 14.97
N ASP A 220 11.36 2.49 14.11
CA ASP A 220 11.39 3.91 14.48
C ASP A 220 10.40 4.14 15.64
N PRO A 221 10.83 4.67 16.80
CA PRO A 221 9.93 4.91 17.93
C PRO A 221 8.73 5.79 17.54
N ARG A 222 8.93 6.76 16.65
CA ARG A 222 7.86 7.62 16.13
C ARG A 222 6.84 6.81 15.33
N PHE A 223 7.31 5.85 14.54
CA PHE A 223 6.43 4.96 13.78
C PHE A 223 5.63 4.06 14.70
N LEU A 224 6.28 3.45 15.70
CA LEU A 224 5.60 2.57 16.66
C LEU A 224 4.51 3.34 17.43
N ASP A 225 4.85 4.52 17.95
CA ASP A 225 3.90 5.43 18.61
C ASP A 225 2.71 5.78 17.70
N PHE A 226 3.01 6.14 16.46
CA PHE A 226 1.98 6.46 15.47
C PHE A 226 1.10 5.24 15.18
N TRP A 227 1.72 4.10 14.90
CA TRP A 227 1.07 2.90 14.40
C TRP A 227 0.09 2.35 15.42
N PHE A 228 0.52 2.22 16.69
CA PHE A 228 -0.33 1.71 17.76
C PHE A 228 -1.57 2.57 18.00
N ARG A 229 -1.41 3.90 17.95
CA ARG A 229 -2.53 4.82 18.15
C ARG A 229 -3.45 4.86 16.94
N TRP A 230 -2.89 4.90 15.72
CA TRP A 230 -3.67 5.01 14.49
C TRP A 230 -4.53 3.78 14.20
N ARG A 231 -4.02 2.57 14.46
CA ARG A 231 -4.76 1.31 14.26
C ARG A 231 -5.83 1.07 15.33
N SER A 232 -5.77 1.79 16.45
CA SER A 232 -6.75 1.65 17.53
C SER A 232 -8.08 2.23 17.10
N ASP A 233 -9.19 1.64 17.56
CA ASP A 233 -10.49 2.28 17.40
C ASP A 233 -10.51 3.58 18.20
N PRO A 234 -11.07 4.67 17.65
CA PRO A 234 -11.33 5.84 18.46
C PRO A 234 -12.26 5.42 19.59
N ALA A 235 -11.94 5.80 20.82
CA ALA A 235 -12.79 5.52 21.96
C ALA A 235 -14.21 5.98 21.60
N THR A 236 -15.10 5.02 21.41
CA THR A 236 -16.52 5.33 21.35
C THR A 236 -16.80 5.71 22.79
N ASP A 237 -17.10 6.99 23.05
CA ASP A 237 -17.71 7.38 24.32
C ASP A 237 -18.77 6.32 24.59
N GLN A 238 -18.58 5.52 25.65
CA GLN A 238 -19.64 4.65 26.11
C GLN A 238 -20.75 5.60 26.54
N ALA A 239 -21.63 5.91 25.58
CA ALA A 239 -22.86 6.61 25.84
C ALA A 239 -23.50 5.88 27.01
N SER A 240 -23.78 6.65 28.06
CA SER A 240 -24.31 6.19 29.33
C SER A 240 -25.40 5.13 29.13
N PRO A 241 -25.52 4.14 30.04
CA PRO A 241 -26.57 3.15 29.93
C PRO A 241 -27.94 3.85 29.82
N PRO A 242 -28.90 3.30 29.05
CA PRO A 242 -30.20 3.92 28.93
C PRO A 242 -30.84 4.02 30.32
N SER A 243 -31.08 5.23 30.78
CA SER A 243 -32.00 5.47 31.88
C SER A 243 -33.41 5.18 31.38
N ALA A 244 -33.93 3.99 31.71
CA ALA A 244 -35.35 3.71 31.83
C ALA A 244 -35.54 2.46 32.72
#